data_AF-A0A6L7YIH3-F1
#
_entry.id   AF-A0A6L7YIH3-F1
#
_cell.length_a   1.000
_cell.length_b   1.000
_cell.length_c   1.000
_cell.angle_alpha   90.00
_cell.angle_beta   90.00
_cell.angle_gamma   90.00
#
_symmetry.space_group_name_H-M   'P 1'
#
loop_
_entity.id
_entity.type
_entity.pdbx_description
1 polymer ?
#
loop_
_entity_poly.entity_id
_entity_poly.type
_entity_poly.pdbx_seq_one_letter_code
_entity_poly.pdbx_strand_id
1 'polypeptide(L)'
;MRRPAHPAQPPGVRGGERGLTTTVACRLPERAEARTFPVPLVRAPWWQQYTRVGSATVLYVDLAPDPEREWAALACLDEGELARWSRFEYSGPRRQFVLSRAAVRAVLCTELGCRNDELAFGVSPHGKPFARVRDRQADISFSVSHGGWHGLIALAAEGRLGVDIEERVERRRLDLLIEAALGEEETAEVTSATGSEQLHLFFKLWTMKEALLKAHGEGFLLDATAFEIPRAIRLGETSGTLQLPQLPGVTWRVQDVGDKRFAAALAHEVDGEASS
;
A
#
# COMPACT_ATOMS: atom_id res chain seq x y z
N MET A 1 -58.35 -45.14 -21.75
CA MET A 1 -58.21 -46.13 -20.65
C MET A 1 -57.20 -47.20 -21.05
N ARG A 2 -56.03 -47.23 -20.41
CA ARG A 2 -55.32 -48.45 -19.93
C ARG A 2 -53.91 -48.06 -19.46
N ARG A 3 -53.51 -48.72 -18.36
CA ARG A 3 -52.39 -48.47 -17.45
C ARG A 3 -51.00 -48.65 -18.10
N PRO A 4 -49.94 -48.07 -17.52
CA PRO A 4 -48.58 -48.15 -18.05
C PRO A 4 -47.86 -49.42 -17.59
N ALA A 5 -46.99 -49.93 -18.46
CA ALA A 5 -46.03 -51.00 -18.18
C ALA A 5 -44.71 -50.40 -17.67
N HIS A 6 -44.14 -51.01 -16.62
CA HIS A 6 -42.82 -50.73 -16.09
C HIS A 6 -41.71 -51.02 -17.13
N PRO A 7 -40.69 -50.16 -17.27
CA PRO A 7 -39.43 -50.52 -17.91
C PRO A 7 -38.43 -51.09 -16.88
N ALA A 8 -37.71 -52.12 -17.32
CA ALA A 8 -36.64 -52.82 -16.63
C ALA A 8 -35.38 -51.95 -16.47
N GLN A 9 -34.70 -52.13 -15.34
CA GLN A 9 -33.37 -51.56 -15.04
C GLN A 9 -32.26 -52.38 -15.73
N PRO A 10 -31.20 -51.72 -16.25
CA PRO A 10 -29.91 -52.33 -16.48
C PRO A 10 -28.95 -52.15 -15.28
N PRO A 11 -27.92 -53.02 -15.14
CA PRO A 11 -27.17 -53.19 -13.90
C PRO A 11 -26.14 -52.09 -13.64
N GLY A 12 -25.97 -51.76 -12.35
CA GLY A 12 -25.02 -50.79 -11.85
C GLY A 12 -23.58 -51.28 -11.88
N VAL A 13 -22.71 -50.44 -12.45
CA VAL A 13 -21.25 -50.56 -12.33
C VAL A 13 -20.84 -49.84 -11.05
N ARG A 14 -20.38 -50.60 -10.05
CA ARG A 14 -19.75 -50.08 -8.83
C ARG A 14 -18.24 -49.98 -9.02
N GLY A 15 -17.72 -48.78 -8.85
CA GLY A 15 -16.67 -48.46 -7.89
C GLY A 15 -15.20 -48.74 -8.28
N GLY A 16 -14.40 -47.67 -8.24
CA GLY A 16 -13.04 -47.79 -7.71
C GLY A 16 -11.91 -47.08 -8.45
N GLU A 17 -12.08 -45.84 -8.93
CA GLU A 17 -10.91 -45.02 -9.29
C GLU A 17 -10.42 -44.23 -8.07
N ARG A 18 -9.23 -44.65 -7.59
CA ARG A 18 -8.45 -43.97 -6.56
C ARG A 18 -7.86 -42.68 -7.14
N GLY A 19 -8.58 -41.57 -6.99
CA GLY A 19 -8.02 -40.24 -7.15
C GLY A 19 -7.24 -39.85 -5.89
N LEU A 20 -5.91 -39.94 -5.96
CA LEU A 20 -4.99 -39.38 -4.96
C LEU A 20 -5.20 -37.86 -4.88
N THR A 21 -6.00 -37.40 -3.92
CA THR A 21 -6.04 -36.00 -3.51
C THR A 21 -4.76 -35.73 -2.74
N THR A 22 -3.72 -35.24 -3.43
CA THR A 22 -2.52 -34.74 -2.76
C THR A 22 -2.85 -33.38 -2.17
N THR A 23 -3.42 -33.37 -0.97
CA THR A 23 -3.46 -32.19 -0.12
C THR A 23 -2.02 -31.91 0.30
N VAL A 24 -1.34 -30.98 -0.40
CA VAL A 24 -0.07 -30.43 0.08
C VAL A 24 -0.39 -29.56 1.29
N ALA A 25 -0.37 -30.18 2.47
CA ALA A 25 -0.38 -29.47 3.73
C ALA A 25 0.92 -28.63 3.80
N CYS A 26 0.79 -27.31 3.64
CA CYS A 26 1.86 -26.36 3.95
C CYS A 26 2.18 -26.49 5.45
N ARG A 27 3.24 -27.24 5.78
CA ARG A 27 3.83 -27.18 7.12
C ARG A 27 4.49 -25.82 7.28
N LEU A 28 4.03 -25.06 8.26
CA LEU A 28 4.81 -23.95 8.81
C LEU A 28 6.18 -24.50 9.25
N PRO A 29 7.28 -23.78 9.03
CA PRO A 29 8.58 -24.23 9.49
C PRO A 29 8.53 -24.47 11.01
N GLU A 30 9.09 -25.59 11.45
CA GLU A 30 9.24 -25.92 12.87
C GLU A 30 9.99 -24.78 13.58
N ARG A 31 9.59 -24.51 14.83
CA ARG A 31 10.15 -23.45 15.69
C ARG A 31 11.68 -23.50 15.64
N ALA A 32 12.26 -22.66 14.80
CA ALA A 32 13.68 -22.42 14.80
C ALA A 32 13.98 -21.65 16.09
N GLU A 33 14.74 -22.28 16.98
CA GLU A 33 15.44 -21.64 18.09
C GLU A 33 15.96 -20.27 17.63
N ALA A 34 15.81 -19.24 18.47
CA ALA A 34 16.10 -17.84 18.18
C ALA A 34 17.49 -17.66 17.53
N ARG A 35 17.53 -17.70 16.21
CA ARG A 35 18.75 -17.51 15.42
C ARG A 35 18.81 -16.03 15.05
N THR A 36 19.79 -15.37 15.65
CA THR A 36 20.22 -14.02 15.33
C THR A 36 20.56 -13.90 13.85
N PHE A 37 19.76 -13.18 13.08
CA PHE A 37 20.10 -12.83 11.70
C PHE A 37 19.92 -11.33 11.47
N PRO A 38 20.88 -10.62 10.83
CA PRO A 38 20.52 -9.43 10.06
C PRO A 38 19.40 -9.83 9.08
N VAL A 39 18.57 -8.87 8.63
CA VAL A 39 17.57 -9.12 7.57
C VAL A 39 18.20 -10.07 6.55
N PRO A 40 17.61 -11.24 6.25
CA PRO A 40 18.21 -12.19 5.32
C PRO A 40 18.68 -11.40 4.10
N LEU A 41 19.98 -11.45 3.80
CA LEU A 41 20.57 -10.58 2.79
C LEU A 41 19.89 -10.93 1.45
N VAL A 42 18.87 -10.15 1.08
CA VAL A 42 18.11 -10.37 -0.14
C VAL A 42 19.08 -10.00 -1.27
N ARG A 43 19.69 -11.01 -1.88
CA ARG A 43 20.76 -10.82 -2.89
C ARG A 43 20.29 -9.98 -4.08
N ALA A 44 18.99 -10.02 -4.37
CA ALA A 44 18.33 -9.18 -5.36
C ALA A 44 17.03 -8.63 -4.74
N PRO A 45 17.03 -7.43 -4.14
CA PRO A 45 15.81 -6.85 -3.57
C PRO A 45 14.80 -6.59 -4.68
N TRP A 46 13.52 -6.79 -4.37
CA TRP A 46 12.42 -6.42 -5.28
C TRP A 46 11.96 -4.96 -5.07
N TRP A 47 12.77 -4.18 -4.37
CA TRP A 47 12.59 -2.74 -4.24
C TRP A 47 13.85 -2.01 -4.68
N GLN A 48 13.67 -0.78 -5.13
CA GLN A 48 14.75 0.08 -5.61
C GLN A 48 14.38 1.55 -5.40
N GLN A 49 15.38 2.43 -5.35
CA GLN A 49 15.11 3.87 -5.34
C GLN A 49 14.34 4.25 -6.61
N TYR A 50 13.25 4.98 -6.42
CA TYR A 50 12.37 5.42 -7.49
C TYR A 50 12.56 6.91 -7.78
N THR A 51 12.45 7.75 -6.76
CA THR A 51 12.67 9.19 -6.88
C THR A 51 13.08 9.81 -5.54
N ARG A 52 13.47 11.07 -5.57
CA ARG A 52 13.74 11.90 -4.40
C ARG A 52 13.01 13.22 -4.55
N VAL A 53 12.32 13.64 -3.50
CA VAL A 53 11.57 14.90 -3.45
C VAL A 53 12.00 15.63 -2.19
N GLY A 54 12.76 16.72 -2.35
CA GLY A 54 13.39 17.41 -1.23
C GLY A 54 14.27 16.47 -0.40
N SER A 55 14.02 16.40 0.91
CA SER A 55 14.70 15.50 1.84
C SER A 55 14.15 14.07 1.81
N ALA A 56 12.97 13.83 1.21
CA ALA A 56 12.33 12.53 1.21
C ALA A 56 12.83 11.63 0.07
N THR A 57 13.15 10.38 0.42
CA THR A 57 13.49 9.32 -0.54
C THR A 57 12.28 8.44 -0.76
N VAL A 58 11.95 8.14 -2.01
CA VAL A 58 10.86 7.24 -2.39
C VAL A 58 11.45 6.01 -3.08
N LEU A 59 11.11 4.84 -2.56
CA LEU A 59 11.45 3.54 -3.11
C LEU A 59 10.22 2.93 -3.79
N TYR A 60 10.42 2.31 -4.94
CA TYR A 60 9.43 1.46 -5.59
C TYR A 60 9.62 0.02 -5.15
N VAL A 61 8.52 -0.68 -4.90
CA VAL A 61 8.46 -2.10 -4.52
C VAL A 61 7.66 -2.85 -5.57
N ASP A 62 8.27 -3.86 -6.18
CA ASP A 62 7.62 -4.77 -7.13
C ASP A 62 6.82 -5.84 -6.38
N LEU A 63 5.50 -5.78 -6.51
CA LEU A 63 4.54 -6.70 -5.87
C LEU A 63 3.94 -7.71 -6.86
N ALA A 64 4.55 -7.85 -8.05
CA ALA A 64 4.16 -8.87 -9.01
C ALA A 64 4.29 -10.29 -8.41
N PRO A 65 3.47 -11.26 -8.85
CA PRO A 65 3.57 -12.66 -8.41
C PRO A 65 4.96 -13.25 -8.65
N ASP A 66 5.62 -13.68 -7.58
CA ASP A 66 6.94 -14.32 -7.63
C ASP A 66 7.07 -15.22 -6.37
N PRO A 67 6.90 -16.55 -6.51
CA PRO A 67 6.95 -17.47 -5.38
C PRO A 67 8.29 -17.47 -4.63
N GLU A 68 9.40 -17.20 -5.30
CA GLU A 68 10.72 -17.17 -4.66
C GLU A 68 10.87 -15.93 -3.79
N ARG A 69 10.43 -14.76 -4.29
CA ARG A 69 10.40 -13.51 -3.51
C ARG A 69 9.44 -13.62 -2.33
N GLU A 70 8.24 -14.17 -2.56
CA GLU A 70 7.25 -14.37 -1.50
C GLU A 70 7.78 -15.28 -0.40
N TRP A 71 8.47 -16.36 -0.76
CA TRP A 71 9.11 -17.26 0.20
C TRP A 71 10.24 -16.57 0.97
N ALA A 72 11.14 -15.86 0.27
CA ALA A 72 12.22 -15.11 0.90
C ALA A 72 11.70 -14.02 1.85
N ALA A 73 10.61 -13.35 1.49
CA ALA A 73 9.98 -12.30 2.28
C ALA A 73 9.47 -12.81 3.63
N LEU A 74 8.98 -14.06 3.71
CA LEU A 74 8.50 -14.64 4.97
C LEU A 74 9.57 -14.68 6.07
N ALA A 75 10.84 -14.83 5.70
CA ALA A 75 11.95 -14.84 6.66
C ALA A 75 12.22 -13.47 7.30
N CYS A 76 11.63 -12.40 6.77
CA CYS A 76 11.75 -11.04 7.29
C CYS A 76 10.64 -10.68 8.29
N LEU A 77 9.52 -11.40 8.31
CA LEU A 77 8.37 -11.05 9.15
C LEU A 77 8.57 -11.50 10.60
N ASP A 78 8.06 -10.71 11.55
CA ASP A 78 7.93 -11.15 12.94
C ASP A 78 6.72 -12.08 13.17
N GLU A 79 6.58 -12.63 14.38
CA GLU A 79 5.49 -13.57 14.70
C GLU A 79 4.09 -12.96 14.49
N GLY A 80 3.90 -11.68 14.84
CA GLY A 80 2.62 -11.00 14.69
C GLY A 80 2.28 -10.74 13.22
N GLU A 81 3.28 -10.39 12.43
CA GLU A 81 3.16 -10.20 10.98
C GLU A 81 2.90 -11.53 10.25
N LEU A 82 3.57 -12.62 10.65
CA LEU A 82 3.31 -13.96 10.13
C LEU A 82 1.89 -14.42 10.45
N ALA A 83 1.40 -14.14 11.67
CA ALA A 83 0.03 -14.43 12.06
C ALA A 83 -0.99 -13.59 11.29
N ARG A 84 -0.66 -12.34 10.95
CA ARG A 84 -1.51 -11.51 10.07
C ARG A 84 -1.50 -12.02 8.63
N TRP A 85 -0.32 -12.37 8.13
CA TRP A 85 -0.14 -12.90 6.78
C TRP A 85 -0.96 -14.19 6.56
N SER A 86 -0.98 -15.09 7.54
CA SER A 86 -1.69 -16.37 7.43
C SER A 86 -3.21 -16.24 7.44
N ARG A 87 -3.76 -15.10 7.85
CA ARG A 87 -5.20 -14.81 7.87
C ARG A 87 -5.75 -14.33 6.53
N PHE A 88 -4.91 -13.95 5.57
CA PHE A 88 -5.40 -13.54 4.26
C PHE A 88 -5.94 -14.75 3.48
N GLU A 89 -7.20 -14.66 3.08
CA GLU A 89 -7.89 -15.71 2.28
C GLU A 89 -7.42 -15.72 0.83
N TYR A 90 -7.09 -14.55 0.27
CA TYR A 90 -6.77 -14.37 -1.15
C TYR A 90 -5.28 -14.13 -1.37
N SER A 91 -4.73 -14.77 -2.42
CA SER A 91 -3.30 -14.71 -2.75
C SER A 91 -2.80 -13.31 -3.10
N GLY A 92 -3.61 -12.47 -3.74
CA GLY A 92 -3.25 -11.10 -4.11
C GLY A 92 -2.91 -10.22 -2.89
N PRO A 93 -3.88 -9.94 -2.00
CA PRO A 93 -3.64 -9.19 -0.77
C PRO A 93 -2.57 -9.83 0.13
N ARG A 94 -2.54 -11.17 0.20
CA ARG A 94 -1.53 -11.91 0.96
C ARG A 94 -0.11 -11.62 0.45
N ARG A 95 0.08 -11.63 -0.87
CA ARG A 95 1.35 -11.30 -1.53
C ARG A 95 1.72 -9.83 -1.33
N GLN A 96 0.78 -8.90 -1.58
CA GLN A 96 1.02 -7.47 -1.37
C GLN A 96 1.49 -7.20 0.07
N PHE A 97 0.86 -7.83 1.06
CA PHE A 97 1.25 -7.72 2.45
C PHE A 97 2.68 -8.23 2.69
N VAL A 98 3.01 -9.46 2.30
CA VAL A 98 4.32 -10.04 2.62
C VAL A 98 5.47 -9.31 1.93
N LEU A 99 5.33 -8.99 0.64
CA LEU A 99 6.36 -8.32 -0.14
C LEU A 99 6.56 -6.86 0.32
N SER A 100 5.48 -6.13 0.59
CA SER A 100 5.57 -4.76 1.11
C SER A 100 6.15 -4.75 2.52
N ARG A 101 5.70 -5.65 3.40
CA ARG A 101 6.14 -5.68 4.79
C ARG A 101 7.62 -6.03 4.90
N ALA A 102 8.08 -7.05 4.19
CA ALA A 102 9.48 -7.42 4.17
C ALA A 102 10.37 -6.31 3.58
N ALA A 103 9.93 -5.62 2.51
CA ALA A 103 10.66 -4.47 1.96
C ALA A 103 10.80 -3.33 2.99
N VAL A 104 9.71 -2.95 3.66
CA VAL A 104 9.73 -1.90 4.70
C VAL A 104 10.66 -2.26 5.85
N ARG A 105 10.62 -3.50 6.33
CA ARG A 105 11.53 -3.96 7.40
C ARG A 105 12.99 -3.90 6.98
N ALA A 106 13.30 -4.40 5.78
CA ALA A 106 14.66 -4.39 5.25
C ALA A 106 15.23 -2.97 5.10
N VAL A 107 14.42 -2.09 4.53
CA VAL A 107 14.74 -0.67 4.34
C VAL A 107 14.98 0.02 5.68
N LEU A 108 14.05 -0.10 6.63
CA LEU A 108 14.19 0.54 7.94
C LEU A 108 15.35 -0.01 8.75
N CYS A 109 15.62 -1.32 8.71
CA CYS A 109 16.79 -1.89 9.38
C CYS A 109 18.10 -1.32 8.81
N THR A 110 18.13 -1.08 7.50
CA THR A 110 19.29 -0.49 6.82
C THR A 110 19.47 0.97 7.24
N GLU A 111 18.41 1.79 7.16
CA GLU A 111 18.45 3.21 7.52
C GLU A 111 18.76 3.43 9.02
N LEU A 112 18.24 2.56 9.89
CA LEU A 112 18.39 2.67 11.35
C LEU A 112 19.61 1.91 11.89
N GLY A 113 20.31 1.16 11.04
CA GLY A 113 21.45 0.32 11.46
C GLY A 113 21.09 -0.71 12.53
N CYS A 114 19.87 -1.26 12.50
CA CYS A 114 19.37 -2.20 13.50
C CYS A 114 19.13 -3.60 12.92
N ARG A 115 18.99 -4.59 13.80
CA ARG A 115 18.62 -5.95 13.37
C ARG A 115 17.12 -6.07 13.14
N ASN A 116 16.73 -7.06 12.34
CA ASN A 116 15.32 -7.29 12.05
C ASN A 116 14.52 -7.66 13.31
N ASP A 117 15.10 -8.41 14.23
CA ASP A 117 14.47 -8.79 15.50
C ASP A 117 14.45 -7.67 16.54
N GLU A 118 15.16 -6.57 16.28
CA GLU A 118 15.08 -5.34 17.07
C GLU A 118 14.04 -4.36 16.52
N LEU A 119 13.62 -4.52 15.26
CA LEU A 119 12.62 -3.65 14.65
C LEU A 119 11.21 -4.11 14.99
N ALA A 120 10.41 -3.18 15.51
CA ALA A 120 8.97 -3.35 15.70
C ALA A 120 8.22 -2.15 15.13
N PHE A 121 6.93 -2.33 14.85
CA PHE A 121 6.05 -1.25 14.42
C PHE A 121 5.06 -0.89 15.53
N GLY A 122 5.04 0.39 15.90
CA GLY A 122 3.95 0.99 16.66
C GLY A 122 2.88 1.57 15.73
N VAL A 123 1.74 1.92 16.30
CA VAL A 123 0.67 2.64 15.61
C VAL A 123 0.33 3.87 16.44
N SER A 124 0.35 5.06 15.83
CA SER A 124 -0.06 6.29 16.51
C SER A 124 -1.54 6.21 16.92
N PRO A 125 -2.04 7.08 17.82
CA PRO A 125 -3.46 7.13 18.17
C PRO A 125 -4.40 7.24 16.96
N HIS A 126 -3.88 7.71 15.83
CA HIS A 126 -4.63 7.96 14.61
C HIS A 126 -4.31 6.98 13.47
N GLY A 127 -3.62 5.86 13.77
CA GLY A 127 -3.44 4.77 12.82
C GLY A 127 -2.16 4.81 11.99
N LYS A 128 -1.36 5.89 12.07
CA LYS A 128 -0.10 5.99 11.32
C LYS A 128 0.97 5.10 11.96
N PRO A 129 1.59 4.18 11.20
CA PRO A 129 2.65 3.34 11.75
C PRO A 129 3.93 4.16 12.01
N PHE A 130 4.66 3.81 13.07
CA PHE A 130 5.98 4.34 13.36
C PHE A 130 6.94 3.21 13.73
N ALA A 131 8.24 3.44 13.52
CA ALA A 131 9.26 2.43 13.76
C ALA A 131 9.74 2.51 15.22
N ARG A 132 9.94 1.34 15.84
CA ARG A 132 10.62 1.20 17.12
C ARG A 132 11.84 0.33 16.94
N VAL A 133 12.97 0.75 17.49
CA VAL A 133 14.17 -0.07 17.61
C VAL A 133 14.31 -0.46 19.07
N ARG A 134 14.20 -1.77 19.32
CA ARG A 134 13.98 -2.34 20.65
C ARG A 134 12.73 -1.70 21.25
N ASP A 135 12.90 -0.93 22.32
CA ASP A 135 11.78 -0.30 23.01
C ASP A 135 11.58 1.20 22.73
N ARG A 136 12.43 1.81 21.91
CA ARG A 136 12.39 3.26 21.65
C ARG A 136 11.84 3.54 20.27
N GLN A 137 11.03 4.59 20.16
CA GLN A 137 10.66 5.14 18.86
C GLN A 137 11.92 5.61 18.13
N ALA A 138 12.02 5.27 16.85
CA ALA A 138 13.12 5.67 16.00
C ALA A 138 12.86 7.04 15.37
N ASP A 139 13.92 7.82 15.20
CA ASP A 139 13.88 9.14 14.55
C ASP A 139 13.91 8.96 13.03
N ILE A 140 12.80 8.43 12.49
CA ILE A 140 12.57 8.30 11.05
C ILE A 140 11.08 8.37 10.75
N SER A 141 10.73 9.18 9.76
CA SER A 141 9.39 9.21 9.18
C SER A 141 9.33 8.26 8.00
N PHE A 142 8.27 7.44 7.94
CA PHE A 142 8.01 6.65 6.76
C PHE A 142 6.52 6.57 6.44
N SER A 143 6.23 6.30 5.17
CA SER A 143 4.88 6.03 4.66
C SER A 143 4.96 4.93 3.62
N VAL A 144 3.91 4.12 3.53
CA VAL A 144 3.83 2.98 2.63
C VAL A 144 2.47 2.99 1.95
N SER A 145 2.45 2.76 0.66
CA SER A 145 1.21 2.50 -0.08
C SER A 145 1.43 1.43 -1.13
N HIS A 146 0.36 0.75 -1.54
CA HIS A 146 0.41 -0.24 -2.59
C HIS A 146 -0.91 -0.30 -3.38
N GLY A 147 -0.79 -0.44 -4.69
CA GLY A 147 -1.91 -0.55 -5.63
C GLY A 147 -1.56 -1.60 -6.69
N GLY A 148 -2.40 -2.63 -6.79
CA GLY A 148 -2.18 -3.77 -7.70
C GLY A 148 -0.82 -4.45 -7.54
N TRP A 149 0.09 -4.33 -8.51
CA TRP A 149 1.44 -4.91 -8.45
C TRP A 149 2.54 -3.91 -8.05
N HIS A 150 2.14 -2.72 -7.62
CA HIS A 150 3.06 -1.63 -7.31
C HIS A 150 2.98 -1.25 -5.83
N GLY A 151 4.13 -1.03 -5.20
CA GLY A 151 4.24 -0.45 -3.87
C GLY A 151 5.20 0.72 -3.85
N LEU A 152 4.97 1.68 -2.96
CA LEU A 152 5.89 2.77 -2.65
C LEU A 152 6.20 2.79 -1.15
N ILE A 153 7.46 3.07 -0.83
CA ILE A 153 7.92 3.38 0.52
C ILE A 153 8.57 4.76 0.46
N ALA A 154 8.05 5.72 1.22
CA ALA A 154 8.67 7.02 1.37
C ALA A 154 9.33 7.13 2.75
N LEU A 155 10.49 7.76 2.82
CA LEU A 155 11.34 7.90 4.00
C LEU A 155 11.85 9.34 4.11
N ALA A 156 11.94 9.86 5.33
CA ALA A 156 12.71 11.05 5.65
C ALA A 156 13.25 10.95 7.07
N ALA A 157 14.38 11.60 7.35
CA ALA A 157 14.94 11.67 8.69
C ALA A 157 13.98 12.34 9.68
N GLU A 158 13.33 13.42 9.23
CA GLU A 158 12.42 14.24 10.03
C GLU A 158 11.22 14.71 9.19
N GLY A 159 10.26 15.35 9.86
CA GLY A 159 9.07 15.92 9.24
C GLY A 159 7.98 14.90 8.91
N ARG A 160 6.75 15.38 8.75
CA ARG A 160 5.61 14.51 8.40
C ARG A 160 5.57 14.26 6.89
N LEU A 161 5.43 12.99 6.49
CA LEU A 161 5.31 12.61 5.07
C LEU A 161 4.33 11.47 4.85
N GLY A 162 3.75 11.42 3.65
CA GLY A 162 2.77 10.45 3.20
C GLY A 162 2.95 10.15 1.72
N VAL A 163 2.82 8.88 1.34
CA VAL A 163 2.84 8.45 -0.06
C VAL A 163 1.58 7.67 -0.39
N ASP A 164 1.09 7.85 -1.60
CA ASP A 164 0.01 7.03 -2.13
C ASP A 164 0.27 6.56 -3.57
N ILE A 165 -0.29 5.41 -3.93
CA ILE A 165 -0.15 4.80 -5.25
C ILE A 165 -1.39 3.99 -5.62
N GLU A 166 -1.91 4.20 -6.82
CA GLU A 166 -3.07 3.51 -7.36
C GLU A 166 -2.87 3.12 -8.83
N GLU A 167 -3.28 1.90 -9.19
CA GLU A 167 -3.39 1.51 -10.59
C GLU A 167 -4.59 2.19 -11.23
N ARG A 168 -4.42 2.69 -12.46
CA ARG A 168 -5.49 3.35 -13.22
C ARG A 168 -6.41 2.30 -13.87
N VAL A 169 -7.18 1.62 -13.03
CA VAL A 169 -8.17 0.63 -13.45
C VAL A 169 -9.58 1.17 -13.31
N GLU A 170 -10.48 0.75 -14.20
CA GLU A 170 -11.90 1.08 -14.07
C GLU A 170 -12.45 0.63 -12.71
N ARG A 171 -13.11 1.55 -12.02
CA ARG A 171 -13.75 1.28 -10.73
C ARG A 171 -15.25 1.17 -10.93
N ARG A 172 -15.86 0.20 -10.26
CA ARG A 172 -17.32 0.15 -10.13
C ARG A 172 -17.76 1.33 -9.27
N ARG A 173 -18.78 2.07 -9.72
CA ARG A 173 -19.33 3.24 -9.04
C ARG A 173 -18.28 4.34 -8.81
N LEU A 174 -17.56 4.68 -9.89
CA LEU A 174 -16.55 5.75 -9.86
C LEU A 174 -17.15 7.10 -9.42
N ASP A 175 -18.39 7.36 -9.79
CA ASP A 175 -19.22 8.49 -9.34
C ASP A 175 -19.25 8.62 -7.81
N LEU A 176 -19.52 7.53 -7.09
CA LEU A 176 -19.54 7.55 -5.62
C LEU A 176 -18.15 7.77 -5.01
N LEU A 177 -17.10 7.31 -5.69
CA LEU A 177 -15.72 7.53 -5.23
C LEU A 177 -15.29 9.00 -5.44
N ILE A 178 -15.72 9.60 -6.55
CA ILE A 178 -15.52 11.03 -6.83
C ILE A 178 -16.19 11.85 -5.73
N GLU A 179 -17.47 11.61 -5.46
CA GLU A 179 -18.24 12.33 -4.44
C GLU A 179 -17.66 12.19 -3.03
N ALA A 180 -17.07 11.03 -2.70
CA ALA A 180 -16.51 10.77 -1.37
C ALA A 180 -15.08 11.34 -1.17
N ALA A 181 -14.35 11.63 -2.25
CA ALA A 181 -12.94 12.01 -2.17
C ALA A 181 -12.64 13.43 -2.64
N LEU A 182 -13.41 13.96 -3.60
CA LEU A 182 -13.08 15.20 -4.29
C LEU A 182 -13.92 16.38 -3.80
N GLY A 183 -13.32 17.57 -3.81
CA GLY A 183 -14.03 18.82 -3.55
C GLY A 183 -14.94 19.20 -4.73
N GLU A 184 -15.65 20.31 -4.59
CA GLU A 184 -16.64 20.74 -5.59
C GLU A 184 -16.00 21.05 -6.95
N GLU A 185 -14.90 21.83 -7.00
CA GLU A 185 -14.27 22.19 -8.27
C GLU A 185 -13.58 20.98 -8.91
N GLU A 186 -12.94 20.14 -8.10
CA GLU A 186 -12.31 18.89 -8.54
C GLU A 186 -13.33 17.91 -9.12
N THR A 187 -14.49 17.80 -8.47
CA THR A 187 -15.61 16.97 -8.96
C THR A 187 -16.10 17.49 -10.30
N ALA A 188 -16.31 18.80 -10.43
CA ALA A 188 -16.71 19.42 -11.70
C ALA A 188 -15.70 19.14 -12.83
N GLU A 189 -14.40 19.25 -12.55
CA GLU A 189 -13.35 18.94 -13.53
C GLU A 189 -13.35 17.46 -13.93
N VAL A 190 -13.35 16.53 -12.97
CA VAL A 190 -13.33 15.08 -13.25
C VAL A 190 -14.59 14.64 -14.00
N THR A 191 -15.76 15.16 -13.63
CA THR A 191 -17.03 14.81 -14.28
C THR A 191 -17.17 15.40 -15.68
N SER A 192 -16.47 16.49 -15.99
CA SER A 192 -16.41 17.07 -17.34
C SER A 192 -15.52 16.28 -18.30
N ALA A 193 -14.51 15.56 -17.77
CA ALA A 193 -13.63 14.71 -18.56
C ALA A 193 -14.32 13.40 -18.95
N THR A 194 -13.82 12.72 -20.00
CA THR A 194 -14.41 11.46 -20.48
C THR A 194 -13.36 10.37 -20.69
N GLY A 195 -13.80 9.11 -20.61
CA GLY A 195 -12.96 7.94 -20.91
C GLY A 195 -11.71 7.86 -20.03
N SER A 196 -10.55 7.66 -20.67
CA SER A 196 -9.29 7.53 -19.95
C SER A 196 -8.89 8.81 -19.23
N GLU A 197 -9.19 9.99 -19.76
CA GLU A 197 -8.82 11.27 -19.15
C GLU A 197 -9.47 11.45 -17.78
N GLN A 198 -10.76 11.11 -17.66
CA GLN A 198 -11.49 11.13 -16.38
C GLN A 198 -10.81 10.24 -15.33
N LEU A 199 -10.46 9.00 -15.71
CA LEU A 199 -9.76 8.08 -14.79
C LEU A 199 -8.40 8.62 -14.39
N HIS A 200 -7.63 9.19 -15.33
CA HIS A 200 -6.31 9.74 -15.04
C HIS A 200 -6.41 10.91 -14.06
N LEU A 201 -7.36 11.84 -14.27
CA LEU A 201 -7.55 12.98 -13.40
C LEU A 201 -8.04 12.55 -12.01
N PHE A 202 -9.02 11.63 -11.95
CA PHE A 202 -9.51 11.08 -10.69
C PHE A 202 -8.38 10.46 -9.86
N PHE A 203 -7.60 9.52 -10.42
CA PHE A 203 -6.53 8.87 -9.68
C PHE A 203 -5.38 9.82 -9.32
N LYS A 204 -5.11 10.83 -10.15
CA LYS A 204 -4.14 11.90 -9.82
C LYS A 204 -4.58 12.64 -8.55
N LEU A 205 -5.81 13.12 -8.50
CA LEU A 205 -6.35 13.86 -7.36
C LEU A 205 -6.50 12.96 -6.11
N TRP A 206 -7.04 11.76 -6.29
CA TRP A 206 -7.19 10.76 -5.22
C TRP A 206 -5.86 10.49 -4.52
N THR A 207 -4.81 10.14 -5.27
CA THR A 207 -3.51 9.82 -4.68
C THR A 207 -2.90 11.02 -3.96
N MET A 208 -3.07 12.24 -4.48
CA MET A 208 -2.62 13.45 -3.80
C MET A 208 -3.31 13.66 -2.46
N LYS A 209 -4.63 13.47 -2.40
CA LYS A 209 -5.39 13.60 -1.15
C LYS A 209 -5.03 12.53 -0.15
N GLU A 210 -4.98 11.27 -0.56
CA GLU A 210 -4.56 10.16 0.29
C GLU A 210 -3.13 10.34 0.80
N ALA A 211 -2.21 10.84 -0.02
CA ALA A 211 -0.86 11.17 0.40
C ALA A 211 -0.86 12.25 1.50
N LEU A 212 -1.66 13.32 1.36
CA LEU A 212 -1.81 14.37 2.39
C LEU A 212 -2.38 13.82 3.69
N LEU A 213 -3.45 13.01 3.61
CA LEU A 213 -4.08 12.37 4.77
C LEU A 213 -3.10 11.45 5.52
N LYS A 214 -2.31 10.66 4.76
CA LYS A 214 -1.24 9.83 5.30
C LYS A 214 -0.09 10.64 5.88
N ALA A 215 0.23 11.79 5.29
CA ALA A 215 1.30 12.66 5.75
C ALA A 215 0.96 13.22 7.14
N HIS A 216 -0.24 13.76 7.27
CA HIS A 216 -0.76 14.25 8.54
C HIS A 216 -0.83 13.14 9.60
N GLY A 217 -1.31 11.96 9.20
CA GLY A 217 -1.38 10.79 10.07
C GLY A 217 -2.69 10.66 10.83
N GLU A 218 -3.69 11.50 10.55
CA GLU A 218 -5.06 11.34 11.08
C GLU A 218 -5.98 10.46 10.23
N GLY A 219 -5.52 9.99 9.05
CA GLY A 219 -6.31 9.10 8.19
C GLY A 219 -7.70 9.64 7.86
N PHE A 220 -8.71 8.76 7.92
CA PHE A 220 -10.13 9.00 7.58
C PHE A 220 -10.88 10.05 8.43
N LEU A 221 -10.22 10.67 9.42
CA LEU A 221 -10.87 11.67 10.28
C LEU A 221 -11.05 13.01 9.57
N LEU A 222 -10.20 13.31 8.58
CA LEU A 222 -10.35 14.49 7.75
C LEU A 222 -11.24 14.19 6.56
N ASP A 223 -12.24 15.04 6.37
CA ASP A 223 -13.07 15.03 5.19
C ASP A 223 -12.24 15.46 3.98
N ALA A 224 -11.95 14.51 3.09
CA ALA A 224 -11.19 14.75 1.87
C ALA A 224 -11.89 15.77 0.95
N THR A 225 -13.22 15.88 1.02
CA THR A 225 -14.00 16.81 0.19
C THR A 225 -13.89 18.26 0.68
N ALA A 226 -13.42 18.47 1.91
CA ALA A 226 -13.37 19.79 2.55
C ALA A 226 -12.07 20.57 2.25
N PHE A 227 -11.23 20.10 1.32
CA PHE A 227 -10.09 20.83 0.78
C PHE A 227 -9.85 20.44 -0.68
N GLU A 228 -9.13 21.31 -1.40
CA GLU A 228 -8.81 21.09 -2.81
C GLU A 228 -7.30 21.09 -3.08
N ILE A 229 -6.90 20.31 -4.07
CA ILE A 229 -5.57 20.34 -4.66
C ILE A 229 -5.39 21.66 -5.44
N PRO A 230 -4.25 22.35 -5.29
CA PRO A 230 -3.99 23.63 -5.94
C PRO A 230 -4.30 23.61 -7.44
N ARG A 231 -5.03 24.64 -7.92
CA ARG A 231 -5.42 24.77 -9.33
C ARG A 231 -4.25 24.64 -10.31
N ALA A 232 -3.06 25.12 -9.94
CA ALA A 232 -1.88 24.99 -10.80
C ALA A 232 -1.51 23.51 -11.09
N ILE A 233 -1.64 22.63 -10.08
CA ILE A 233 -1.44 21.19 -10.24
C ILE A 233 -2.54 20.56 -11.10
N ARG A 234 -3.78 20.99 -10.90
CA ARG A 234 -4.93 20.57 -11.72
C ARG A 234 -4.72 20.93 -13.21
N LEU A 235 -4.07 22.06 -13.47
CA LEU A 235 -3.71 22.54 -14.82
C LEU A 235 -2.38 21.99 -15.39
N GLY A 236 -1.72 21.06 -14.69
CA GLY A 236 -0.58 20.32 -15.25
C GLY A 236 0.75 20.54 -14.53
N GLU A 237 0.83 21.41 -13.53
CA GLU A 237 2.01 21.40 -12.65
C GLU A 237 2.09 20.07 -11.89
N THR A 238 3.33 19.64 -11.61
CA THR A 238 3.58 18.37 -10.90
C THR A 238 3.66 18.55 -9.40
N SER A 239 3.78 19.78 -8.89
CA SER A 239 3.89 20.02 -7.45
C SER A 239 3.30 21.36 -7.06
N GLY A 240 2.86 21.48 -5.81
CA GLY A 240 2.39 22.73 -5.25
C GLY A 240 2.27 22.65 -3.74
N THR A 241 1.93 23.78 -3.12
CA THR A 241 1.76 23.88 -1.68
C THR A 241 0.35 24.29 -1.32
N LEU A 242 -0.15 23.76 -0.20
CA LEU A 242 -1.46 24.09 0.35
C LEU A 242 -1.44 24.03 1.87
N GLN A 243 -2.37 24.75 2.49
CA GLN A 243 -2.73 24.55 3.90
C GLN A 243 -4.11 23.90 3.93
N LEU A 244 -4.28 22.89 4.77
CA LEU A 244 -5.57 22.24 4.94
C LEU A 244 -6.42 23.15 5.87
N PRO A 245 -7.65 23.53 5.49
CA PRO A 245 -8.49 24.39 6.33
C PRO A 245 -8.71 23.85 7.75
N GLN A 246 -8.72 22.52 7.90
CA GLN A 246 -8.89 21.81 9.16
C GLN A 246 -7.62 21.85 10.02
N LEU A 247 -6.47 22.20 9.44
CA LEU A 247 -5.15 22.23 10.08
C LEU A 247 -4.42 23.54 9.77
N PRO A 248 -4.90 24.67 10.31
CA PRO A 248 -4.26 25.95 10.08
C PRO A 248 -2.82 25.96 10.60
N GLY A 249 -1.93 26.61 9.86
CA GLY A 249 -0.53 26.82 10.28
C GLY A 249 0.47 25.74 9.83
N VAL A 250 0.02 24.67 9.19
CA VAL A 250 0.91 23.70 8.54
C VAL A 250 0.85 23.88 7.03
N THR A 251 2.00 24.10 6.40
CA THR A 251 2.10 24.12 4.94
C THR A 251 2.54 22.75 4.44
N TRP A 252 1.74 22.16 3.57
CA TRP A 252 2.03 20.90 2.93
C TRP A 252 2.52 21.14 1.51
N ARG A 253 3.56 20.42 1.10
CA ARG A 253 3.92 20.25 -0.31
C ARG A 253 3.36 18.93 -0.77
N VAL A 254 2.63 18.95 -1.88
CA VAL A 254 2.14 17.75 -2.57
C VAL A 254 2.73 17.71 -3.97
N GLN A 255 3.15 16.52 -4.40
CA GLN A 255 3.79 16.30 -5.69
C GLN A 255 3.28 15.02 -6.34
N ASP A 256 2.91 15.11 -7.61
CA ASP A 256 2.70 13.98 -8.52
C ASP A 256 4.04 13.30 -8.76
N VAL A 257 4.13 12.03 -8.38
CA VAL A 257 5.27 11.15 -8.64
C VAL A 257 4.85 9.94 -9.47
N GLY A 258 3.65 9.96 -10.04
CA GLY A 258 3.15 8.89 -10.88
C GLY A 258 3.86 8.79 -12.22
N ASP A 259 3.66 7.67 -12.90
CA ASP A 259 4.09 7.48 -14.28
C ASP A 259 3.02 6.74 -15.10
N LYS A 260 3.37 6.28 -16.30
CA LYS A 260 2.43 5.57 -17.19
C LYS A 260 1.81 4.30 -16.58
N ARG A 261 2.43 3.72 -15.55
CA ARG A 261 1.98 2.47 -14.91
C ARG A 261 0.94 2.70 -13.82
N PHE A 262 1.08 3.78 -13.06
CA PHE A 262 0.25 4.06 -11.88
C PHE A 262 0.17 5.57 -11.60
N ALA A 263 -0.89 5.99 -10.93
CA ALA A 263 -0.94 7.30 -10.28
C ALA A 263 -0.24 7.18 -8.93
N ALA A 264 0.53 8.20 -8.56
CA ALA A 264 1.15 8.24 -7.24
C ALA A 264 1.42 9.68 -6.83
N ALA A 265 1.37 9.92 -5.52
CA ALA A 265 1.71 11.22 -4.97
C ALA A 265 2.53 11.08 -3.70
N LEU A 266 3.37 12.08 -3.47
CA LEU A 266 4.05 12.29 -2.21
C LEU A 266 3.56 13.61 -1.62
N ALA A 267 3.21 13.59 -0.34
CA ALA A 267 2.97 14.78 0.44
C ALA A 267 3.94 14.84 1.61
N HIS A 268 4.47 16.02 1.90
CA HIS A 268 5.28 16.25 3.09
C HIS A 268 5.07 17.65 3.63
N GLU A 269 5.28 17.79 4.94
CA GLU A 269 5.30 19.07 5.61
C GLU A 269 6.47 19.91 5.08
N VAL A 270 6.22 21.18 4.83
CA VAL A 270 7.25 22.16 4.54
C VAL A 270 7.57 22.83 5.85
N ASP A 271 8.81 22.70 6.31
CA ASP A 271 9.28 23.48 7.44
C ASP A 271 9.05 24.96 7.10
N GLY A 272 8.29 25.64 7.94
CA GLY A 272 8.14 27.09 7.79
C GLY A 272 9.54 27.68 7.79
N GLU A 273 9.95 28.33 6.70
CA GLU A 273 11.08 29.24 6.77
C GLU A 273 10.78 30.14 7.97
N ALA A 274 11.58 29.99 9.03
CA ALA A 274 11.62 30.99 10.09
C ALA A 274 11.90 32.29 9.35
N SER A 275 10.86 33.11 9.18
CA SER A 275 10.96 34.43 8.57
C SER A 275 12.04 35.15 9.35
N SER A 276 13.23 35.21 8.75
CA SER A 276 14.40 35.90 9.28
C SER A 276 14.29 37.37 8.95
#